data_AF-A0A559IW98-F1
#
_entry.id   AF-A0A559IW98-F1
#
_cell.length_a   1.000
_cell.length_b   1.000
_cell.length_c   1.000
_cell.angle_alpha   90.00
_cell.angle_beta   90.00
_cell.angle_gamma   90.00
#
_symmetry.space_group_name_H-M   'P 1'
#
loop_
_entity.id
_entity.type
_entity.pdbx_description
1 polymer ?
#
loop_
_entity_poly.entity_id
_entity_poly.type
_entity_poly.pdbx_seq_one_letter_code
_entity_poly.pdbx_strand_id
1 'polypeptide(L)'
;MEVVYMNWEYTELFEAVNETYQEFILENMSSTKALSRTLSEFETTMNLGIFEKSIVIIAYGEILLSHLEVFHKSKEYLLKELNVLSLQELEDQLPLEQFYDLNARKKLILDKIEQKPVTTILD
;
A
#
# COMPACT_ATOMS: atom_id res chain seq x y z
N MET A 1 -28.83 -5.82 -13.72
CA MET A 1 -27.73 -6.01 -12.76
C MET A 1 -27.26 -4.62 -12.39
N GLU A 2 -27.56 -4.18 -11.17
CA GLU A 2 -26.91 -2.99 -10.63
C GLU A 2 -25.45 -3.36 -10.37
N VAL A 3 -24.54 -2.62 -11.00
CA VAL A 3 -23.13 -2.65 -10.61
C VAL A 3 -23.09 -1.95 -9.26
N VAL A 4 -22.91 -2.71 -8.18
CA VAL A 4 -22.58 -2.13 -6.87
C VAL A 4 -21.18 -1.57 -7.00
N TYR A 5 -21.06 -0.24 -7.13
CA TYR A 5 -19.78 0.43 -7.00
C TYR A 5 -19.34 0.26 -5.54
N MET A 6 -18.27 -0.50 -5.34
CA MET A 6 -17.63 -0.63 -4.03
C MET A 6 -16.99 0.72 -3.72
N ASN A 7 -17.63 1.50 -2.86
CA ASN A 7 -17.11 2.78 -2.40
C ASN A 7 -16.37 2.52 -1.09
N TRP A 8 -15.05 2.61 -1.14
CA TRP A 8 -14.20 2.49 0.03
C TRP A 8 -14.13 3.83 0.78
N GLU A 9 -14.21 3.77 2.10
CA GLU A 9 -13.81 4.91 2.92
C GLU A 9 -12.29 4.91 3.16
N TYR A 10 -11.71 6.11 3.37
CA TYR A 10 -10.27 6.29 3.54
C TYR A 10 -9.67 5.35 4.59
N THR A 11 -10.22 5.38 5.81
CA THR A 11 -9.72 4.56 6.92
C THR A 11 -9.99 3.08 6.70
N GLU A 12 -11.17 2.75 6.16
CA GLU A 12 -11.60 1.38 5.91
C GLU A 12 -10.64 0.65 4.97
N LEU A 13 -10.21 1.30 3.88
CA LEU A 13 -9.28 0.65 2.94
C LEU A 13 -7.87 0.50 3.52
N PHE A 14 -7.40 1.44 4.35
CA PHE A 14 -6.15 1.27 5.09
C PHE A 14 -6.22 0.08 6.06
N GLU A 15 -7.32 -0.04 6.80
CA GLU A 15 -7.56 -1.14 7.74
C GLU A 15 -7.64 -2.47 7.00
N ALA A 16 -8.42 -2.55 5.93
CA ALA A 16 -8.59 -3.76 5.13
C ALA A 16 -7.27 -4.32 4.58
N VAL A 17 -6.37 -3.44 4.08
CA VAL A 17 -5.04 -3.87 3.60
C VAL A 17 -4.19 -4.43 4.74
N ASN A 18 -4.18 -3.75 5.90
CA ASN A 18 -3.42 -4.20 7.07
C ASN A 18 -3.97 -5.50 7.64
N GLU A 19 -5.29 -5.60 7.80
CA GLU A 19 -5.97 -6.80 8.31
C GLU A 19 -5.70 -8.00 7.40
N THR A 20 -5.85 -7.85 6.09
CA THR A 20 -5.53 -8.91 5.11
C THR A 20 -4.09 -9.40 5.25
N TYR A 21 -3.13 -8.47 5.40
CA TYR A 21 -1.73 -8.85 5.63
C TYR A 21 -1.56 -9.62 6.96
N GLN A 22 -2.15 -9.14 8.04
CA GLN A 22 -2.05 -9.79 9.35
C GLN A 22 -2.73 -11.17 9.36
N GLU A 23 -3.84 -11.35 8.67
CA GLU A 23 -4.49 -12.65 8.49
C GLU A 23 -3.53 -13.66 7.87
N PHE A 24 -2.83 -13.31 6.79
CA PHE A 24 -1.84 -14.20 6.20
C PHE A 24 -0.67 -14.50 7.13
N ILE A 25 -0.22 -13.54 7.94
CA ILE A 25 0.80 -13.78 8.97
C ILE A 25 0.29 -14.78 10.02
N LEU A 26 -0.95 -14.63 10.48
CA LEU A 26 -1.60 -15.55 11.42
C LEU A 26 -1.77 -16.96 10.85
N GLU A 27 -1.91 -17.09 9.53
CA GLU A 27 -1.91 -18.36 8.80
C GLU A 27 -0.51 -18.98 8.61
N ASN A 28 0.52 -18.45 9.29
CA ASN A 28 1.93 -18.85 9.19
C ASN A 28 2.53 -18.66 7.79
N MET A 29 2.05 -17.66 7.03
CA MET A 29 2.68 -17.25 5.78
C MET A 29 3.95 -16.43 6.07
N SER A 30 5.01 -16.61 5.28
CA SER A 30 6.19 -15.75 5.38
C SER A 30 5.85 -14.31 5.02
N SER A 31 6.62 -13.34 5.53
CA SER A 31 6.28 -11.92 5.43
C SER A 31 6.26 -11.45 3.98
N THR A 32 7.22 -11.91 3.16
CA THR A 32 7.27 -11.54 1.74
C THR A 32 6.09 -12.14 0.98
N LYS A 33 5.72 -13.39 1.28
CA LYS A 33 4.59 -14.05 0.63
C LYS A 33 3.26 -13.43 1.06
N ALA A 34 3.08 -13.11 2.35
CA ALA A 34 1.90 -12.42 2.88
C ALA A 34 1.74 -11.05 2.23
N LEU A 35 2.83 -10.28 2.12
CA LEU A 35 2.83 -8.97 1.48
C LEU A 35 2.44 -9.07 -0.02
N SER A 36 3.03 -10.02 -0.75
CA SER A 36 2.71 -10.25 -2.16
C SER A 36 1.25 -10.71 -2.34
N ARG A 37 0.75 -11.56 -1.44
CA ARG A 37 -0.63 -12.06 -1.50
C ARG A 37 -1.62 -10.95 -1.20
N THR A 38 -1.36 -10.13 -0.18
CA THR A 38 -2.15 -8.93 0.14
C THR A 38 -2.28 -8.04 -1.09
N LEU A 39 -1.18 -7.67 -1.73
CA LEU A 39 -1.21 -6.83 -2.93
C LEU A 39 -2.05 -7.45 -4.07
N SER A 40 -1.99 -8.78 -4.24
CA SER A 40 -2.77 -9.51 -5.24
C SER A 40 -4.28 -9.46 -4.96
N GLU A 41 -4.70 -9.52 -3.69
CA GLU A 41 -6.14 -9.43 -3.33
C GLU A 41 -6.71 -8.04 -3.64
N PHE A 42 -5.89 -6.98 -3.54
CA PHE A 42 -6.30 -5.61 -3.82
C PHE A 42 -6.08 -5.15 -5.27
N GLU A 43 -5.65 -6.03 -6.19
CA GLU A 43 -5.38 -5.65 -7.59
C GLU A 43 -6.62 -5.08 -8.28
N THR A 44 -7.79 -5.69 -8.08
CA THR A 44 -9.05 -5.17 -8.65
C THR A 44 -9.45 -3.84 -8.00
N THR A 45 -9.24 -3.70 -6.69
CA THR A 45 -9.49 -2.45 -5.94
C THR A 45 -8.63 -1.30 -6.46
N MET A 46 -7.34 -1.54 -6.70
CA MET A 46 -6.45 -0.53 -7.29
C MET A 46 -6.85 -0.10 -8.71
N ASN A 47 -7.62 -0.92 -9.43
CA ASN A 47 -8.13 -0.60 -10.76
C ASN A 47 -9.42 0.23 -10.74
N LEU A 48 -10.03 0.48 -9.57
CA LEU A 48 -11.22 1.32 -9.43
C LEU A 48 -10.91 2.81 -9.65
N GLY A 49 -9.76 3.26 -9.17
CA GLY A 49 -9.41 4.67 -9.23
C GLY A 49 -8.07 5.01 -8.57
N ILE A 50 -7.67 6.27 -8.77
CA ILE A 50 -6.44 6.80 -8.19
C ILE A 50 -6.50 6.86 -6.66
N PHE A 51 -7.69 7.01 -6.07
CA PHE A 51 -7.91 7.00 -4.63
C PHE A 51 -7.54 5.64 -4.03
N GLU A 52 -8.16 4.57 -4.51
CA GLU A 52 -7.94 3.21 -4.03
C GLU A 52 -6.49 2.78 -4.24
N LYS A 53 -5.97 3.05 -5.45
CA LYS A 53 -4.57 2.77 -5.76
C LYS A 53 -3.62 3.47 -4.79
N SER A 54 -3.89 4.74 -4.45
CA SER A 54 -3.03 5.50 -3.55
C SER A 54 -3.00 4.91 -2.15
N ILE A 55 -4.17 4.56 -1.60
CA ILE A 55 -4.26 3.96 -0.27
C ILE A 55 -3.55 2.61 -0.24
N VAL A 56 -3.83 1.71 -1.20
CA VAL A 56 -3.24 0.37 -1.23
C VAL A 56 -1.72 0.43 -1.34
N ILE A 57 -1.17 1.27 -2.23
CA ILE A 57 0.29 1.40 -2.40
C ILE A 57 0.95 2.02 -1.17
N ILE A 58 0.31 3.00 -0.52
CA ILE A 58 0.86 3.63 0.69
C ILE A 58 0.81 2.65 1.86
N ALA A 59 -0.31 1.95 2.09
CA ALA A 59 -0.44 0.92 3.11
C ALA A 59 0.58 -0.23 2.89
N TYR A 60 0.73 -0.68 1.65
CA TYR A 60 1.78 -1.65 1.27
C TYR A 60 3.18 -1.14 1.66
N GLY A 61 3.47 0.13 1.40
CA GLY A 61 4.74 0.75 1.75
C GLY A 61 4.98 0.84 3.27
N GLU A 62 3.93 1.14 4.04
CA GLU A 62 3.99 1.16 5.50
C GLU A 62 4.27 -0.24 6.08
N ILE A 63 3.59 -1.28 5.57
CA ILE A 63 3.84 -2.66 5.95
C ILE A 63 5.29 -3.04 5.62
N LEU A 64 5.75 -2.73 4.40
CA LEU A 64 7.12 -3.03 3.98
C LEU A 64 8.16 -2.36 4.89
N LEU A 65 7.91 -1.13 5.34
CA LEU A 65 8.80 -0.42 6.27
C LEU A 65 8.84 -0.99 7.69
N SER A 66 7.81 -1.74 8.09
CA SER A 66 7.78 -2.41 9.40
C SER A 66 8.77 -3.58 9.49
N HIS A 67 9.22 -4.11 8.36
CA HIS A 67 10.17 -5.22 8.30
C HIS A 67 11.60 -4.76 8.60
N LEU A 68 12.42 -5.67 9.16
CA LEU A 68 13.83 -5.39 9.45
C LEU A 68 14.61 -5.14 8.15
N GLU A 69 14.41 -6.01 7.17
CA GLU A 69 14.92 -5.93 5.80
C GLU A 69 13.78 -6.04 4.80
N VAL A 70 13.98 -5.51 3.60
CA VAL A 70 12.98 -5.51 2.53
C VAL A 70 13.47 -6.34 1.36
N PHE A 71 12.61 -7.17 0.79
CA PHE A 71 12.94 -7.89 -0.43
C PHE A 71 13.12 -6.91 -1.60
N HIS A 72 14.23 -7.01 -2.34
CA HIS A 72 14.61 -6.01 -3.35
C HIS A 72 13.49 -5.71 -4.36
N LYS A 73 12.78 -6.73 -4.86
CA LYS A 73 11.69 -6.53 -5.83
C LYS A 73 10.50 -5.79 -5.24
N SER A 74 10.19 -6.01 -3.96
CA SER A 74 9.12 -5.30 -3.25
C SER A 74 9.46 -3.81 -3.12
N LYS A 75 10.73 -3.50 -2.80
CA LYS A 75 11.24 -2.12 -2.79
C LYS A 75 11.21 -1.47 -4.18
N GLU A 76 11.71 -2.15 -5.21
CA GLU A 76 11.70 -1.66 -6.59
C GLU A 76 10.28 -1.39 -7.08
N TYR A 77 9.35 -2.30 -6.80
CA TYR A 77 7.93 -2.13 -7.13
C TYR A 77 7.33 -0.91 -6.43
N LEU A 78 7.51 -0.79 -5.11
CA LEU A 78 6.99 0.33 -4.34
C LEU A 78 7.50 1.68 -4.86
N LEU A 79 8.81 1.78 -5.09
CA LEU A 79 9.43 3.01 -5.61
C LEU A 79 8.88 3.36 -7.00
N LYS A 80 8.72 2.37 -7.88
CA LYS A 80 8.13 2.58 -9.21
C LYS A 80 6.71 3.15 -9.09
N GLU A 81 5.86 2.52 -8.28
CA GLU A 81 4.46 2.95 -8.14
C GLU A 81 4.37 4.33 -7.47
N LEU A 82 5.10 4.60 -6.39
CA LEU A 82 5.09 5.89 -5.71
C LEU A 82 5.57 7.05 -6.60
N ASN A 83 6.55 6.81 -7.47
CA ASN A 83 7.08 7.84 -8.36
C ASN A 83 6.08 8.24 -9.46
N VAL A 84 5.22 7.32 -9.92
CA VAL A 84 4.18 7.63 -10.92
C VAL A 84 2.84 8.03 -10.29
N LEU A 85 2.65 7.80 -9.00
CA LEU A 85 1.42 8.09 -8.28
C LEU A 85 1.23 9.61 -8.08
N SER A 86 0.29 10.20 -8.81
CA SER A 86 -0.05 11.63 -8.73
C SER A 86 -1.13 11.89 -7.67
N LEU A 87 -0.72 12.10 -6.41
CA LEU A 87 -1.68 12.38 -5.33
C LEU A 87 -2.44 13.71 -5.54
N GLN A 88 -1.91 14.63 -6.34
CA GLN A 88 -2.53 15.92 -6.64
C GLN A 88 -3.96 15.78 -7.18
N GLU A 89 -4.24 14.68 -7.89
CA GLU A 89 -5.58 14.38 -8.43
C GLU A 89 -6.64 14.16 -7.33
N LEU A 90 -6.20 13.92 -6.09
CA LEU A 90 -7.05 13.68 -4.92
C LEU A 90 -7.35 14.92 -4.09
N GLU A 91 -6.76 16.09 -4.41
CA GLU A 91 -6.94 17.31 -3.61
C GLU A 91 -8.42 17.71 -3.50
N ASP A 92 -9.17 17.60 -4.60
CA ASP A 92 -10.60 17.92 -4.65
C ASP A 92 -11.50 16.72 -4.30
N GLN A 93 -10.94 15.52 -4.14
CA GLN A 93 -11.69 14.29 -3.88
C GLN A 93 -11.70 13.91 -2.39
N LEU A 94 -10.75 14.42 -1.62
CA LEU A 94 -10.60 14.09 -0.21
C LEU A 94 -10.85 15.29 0.69
N PRO A 95 -11.35 15.04 1.92
CA PRO A 95 -11.18 15.99 3.01
C PRO A 95 -9.71 16.42 3.11
N LEU A 96 -9.50 17.72 3.33
CA LEU A 96 -8.17 18.34 3.38
C LEU A 96 -7.20 17.62 4.32
N GLU A 97 -7.70 17.16 5.48
CA GLU A 97 -6.92 16.39 6.45
C GLU A 97 -6.41 15.06 5.88
N GLN A 98 -7.27 14.29 5.21
CA GLN A 98 -6.91 13.01 4.60
C GLN A 98 -5.93 13.19 3.43
N PHE A 99 -6.12 14.25 2.63
CA PHE A 99 -5.18 14.59 1.57
C PHE A 99 -3.78 14.88 2.12
N TYR A 100 -3.67 15.71 3.17
CA TYR A 100 -2.38 16.02 3.78
C TYR A 100 -1.76 14.81 4.48
N ASP A 101 -2.57 13.99 5.16
CA ASP A 101 -2.09 12.74 5.77
C ASP A 101 -1.50 11.79 4.72
N LEU A 102 -2.20 11.58 3.60
CA LEU A 102 -1.76 10.70 2.52
C LEU A 102 -0.44 11.19 1.90
N ASN A 103 -0.29 12.50 1.70
CA ASN A 103 0.96 13.10 1.23
C ASN A 103 2.09 12.94 2.25
N ALA A 104 1.82 13.13 3.53
CA ALA A 104 2.81 12.97 4.60
C ALA A 104 3.31 11.53 4.68
N ARG A 105 2.40 10.54 4.58
CA ARG A 105 2.74 9.11 4.54
C ARG A 105 3.59 8.75 3.33
N LYS A 106 3.18 9.18 2.12
CA LYS A 106 3.97 8.96 0.90
C LYS A 106 5.39 9.50 1.04
N LYS A 107 5.53 10.73 1.55
CA LYS A 107 6.85 11.35 1.78
C LYS A 107 7.69 10.55 2.78
N LEU A 108 7.09 10.17 3.90
CA LEU A 108 7.76 9.36 4.92
C LEU A 108 8.27 8.04 4.36
N ILE A 109 7.47 7.39 3.50
CA ILE A 109 7.84 6.14 2.85
C ILE A 109 9.06 6.33 1.96
N LEU A 110 9.02 7.32 1.06
CA LEU A 110 10.13 7.63 0.16
C LEU A 110 11.42 7.95 0.93
N ASP A 111 11.34 8.73 2.00
CA ASP A 111 12.50 9.11 2.81
C ASP A 111 13.15 7.90 3.52
N LYS A 112 12.33 6.93 3.98
CA LYS A 112 12.79 5.79 4.77
C LYS A 112 13.16 4.56 3.94
N ILE A 113 12.44 4.29 2.85
CA ILE A 113 12.62 3.06 2.07
C ILE A 113 14.00 3.01 1.41
N GLU A 114 14.56 4.16 1.05
CA GLU A 114 15.90 4.24 0.49
C GLU A 114 16.97 3.75 1.45
N GLN A 115 16.77 3.98 2.75
CA GLN A 115 17.71 3.62 3.81
C GLN A 115 17.51 2.19 4.34
N LYS A 116 16.45 1.49 3.91
CA LYS A 116 16.17 0.15 4.43
C LYS A 116 17.15 -0.89 3.90
N PRO A 117 17.69 -1.78 4.77
CA PRO A 117 18.45 -2.94 4.34
C PRO A 117 17.64 -3.79 3.37
N VAL A 118 18.30 -4.28 2.32
CA VAL A 118 17.67 -5.06 1.26
C VAL A 118 18.17 -6.50 1.32
N THR A 119 17.25 -7.44 1.15
CA THR A 119 17.55 -8.86 0.95
C THR A 119 17.17 -9.33 -0.45
N THR A 120 17.91 -10.33 -0.94
CA THR A 120 17.60 -11.06 -2.17
C THR A 120 17.06 -12.47 -1.89
N ILE A 121 16.95 -12.84 -0.62
CA ILE A 121 16.43 -14.13 -0.16
C ILE A 121 14.96 -13.91 0.23
N LEU A 122 14.09 -14.80 -0.22
CA LEU A 122 12.70 -14.88 0.24
C LEU A 122 12.68 -15.58 1.58
N ASP A 123 11.95 -15.01 2.54
CA ASP A 123 11.65 -15.64 3.83
C ASP A 123 10.55 -16.71 3.71
#